data_AF-A0A293LQS8-F1
#
_entry.id   AF-A0A293LQS8-F1
#
_cell.length_a   1.000
_cell.length_b   1.000
_cell.length_c   1.000
_cell.angle_alpha   90.00
_cell.angle_beta   90.00
_cell.angle_gamma   90.00
#
_symmetry.space_group_name_H-M   'P 1'
#
loop_
_entity.id
_entity.type
_entity.pdbx_description
1 polymer ?
#
loop_
_entity_poly.entity_id
_entity_poly.type
_entity_poly.pdbx_seq_one_letter_code
_entity_poly.pdbx_strand_id
1 'polypeptide(L)'
;MAFKYVTLETNTAAVLAYFGMFAVEVTAFNEEKCFRKRKKELLQPSVDLGDIMYRFPFASLPAKCCFSWLMPLLRRGYDHILQLEDLGHLPDEHLNQQQYERFNVVFEAEKARKESRSRRPSLWCCYIKTYWRTAVLGGLIKVVGDITGLLGPLSISLIIDYVETVTNPETATTPKDRYPTYVDLLNNAYVVSVVILITIFIQSTCSNNFNHLAIMEGVHVRSALQSLVYRKSLCISSDVDIGSVVNHMSVDAFNVMLL
;
A
#
# COMPACT_ATOMS: atom_id res chain seq x y z
N MET A 1 -22.37 32.10 0.35
CA MET A 1 -21.38 31.94 -0.73
C MET A 1 -20.36 30.83 -0.41
N ALA A 2 -19.86 30.74 0.84
CA ALA A 2 -18.96 29.67 1.32
C ALA A 2 -19.49 28.23 1.10
N PHE A 3 -20.79 27.98 1.32
CA PHE A 3 -21.38 26.65 1.13
C PHE A 3 -21.33 26.12 -0.31
N LYS A 4 -21.38 27.02 -1.31
CA LYS A 4 -21.21 26.66 -2.73
C LYS A 4 -19.76 26.32 -3.07
N TYR A 5 -18.80 26.93 -2.37
CA TYR A 5 -17.38 26.58 -2.51
C TYR A 5 -17.09 25.23 -1.86
N VAL A 6 -17.59 24.99 -0.64
CA VAL A 6 -17.45 23.70 0.06
C VAL A 6 -18.08 22.55 -0.73
N THR A 7 -19.27 22.76 -1.30
CA THR A 7 -19.93 21.73 -2.13
C THR A 7 -19.27 21.52 -3.50
N LEU A 8 -18.63 22.55 -4.07
CA LEU A 8 -17.82 22.40 -5.28
C LEU A 8 -16.54 21.62 -4.99
N GLU A 9 -15.87 21.91 -3.87
CA GLU A 9 -14.66 21.23 -3.43
C GLU A 9 -14.91 19.78 -2.99
N THR A 10 -16.04 19.49 -2.34
CA THR A 10 -16.40 18.10 -2.02
C THR A 10 -16.78 17.30 -3.26
N ASN A 11 -17.43 17.91 -4.26
CA ASN A 11 -17.72 17.24 -5.53
C ASN A 11 -16.47 16.99 -6.37
N THR A 12 -15.53 17.95 -6.44
CA THR A 12 -14.25 17.72 -7.13
C THR A 12 -13.38 16.72 -6.39
N ALA A 13 -13.33 16.76 -5.05
CA ALA A 13 -12.66 15.74 -4.24
C ALA A 13 -13.28 14.36 -4.40
N ALA A 14 -14.62 14.26 -4.48
CA ALA A 14 -15.31 13.00 -4.73
C ALA A 14 -15.03 12.45 -6.14
N VAL A 15 -14.98 13.32 -7.16
CA VAL A 15 -14.62 12.93 -8.53
C VAL A 15 -13.16 12.47 -8.58
N LEU A 16 -12.23 13.18 -7.93
CA LEU A 16 -10.82 12.77 -7.85
C LEU A 16 -10.63 11.48 -7.05
N ALA A 17 -11.37 11.29 -5.97
CA ALA A 17 -11.40 10.04 -5.21
C ALA A 17 -11.97 8.89 -6.04
N TYR A 18 -13.00 9.15 -6.86
CA TYR A 18 -13.58 8.16 -7.76
C TYR A 18 -12.62 7.80 -8.89
N PHE A 19 -11.92 8.77 -9.49
CA PHE A 19 -10.84 8.51 -10.45
C PHE A 19 -9.65 7.79 -9.80
N GLY A 20 -9.34 8.08 -8.54
CA GLY A 20 -8.32 7.40 -7.76
C GLY A 20 -8.70 5.95 -7.46
N MET A 21 -9.94 5.71 -7.02
CA MET A 21 -10.51 4.38 -6.82
C MET A 21 -10.56 3.59 -8.12
N PHE A 22 -10.98 4.21 -9.23
CA PHE A 22 -10.95 3.60 -10.56
C PHE A 22 -9.52 3.31 -11.04
N ALA A 23 -8.56 4.19 -10.76
CA ALA A 23 -7.15 3.94 -11.07
C ALA A 23 -6.56 2.80 -10.22
N VAL A 24 -6.94 2.71 -8.95
CA VAL A 24 -6.61 1.59 -8.04
C VAL A 24 -7.27 0.30 -8.53
N GLU A 25 -8.52 0.33 -8.97
CA GLU A 25 -9.19 -0.82 -9.58
C GLU A 25 -8.54 -1.24 -10.89
N VAL A 26 -8.16 -0.30 -11.76
CA VAL A 26 -7.47 -0.59 -13.03
C VAL A 26 -6.07 -1.13 -12.79
N THR A 27 -5.33 -0.62 -11.80
CA THR A 27 -4.01 -1.15 -11.44
C THR A 27 -4.10 -2.48 -10.72
N ALA A 28 -5.04 -2.66 -9.79
CA ALA A 28 -5.33 -3.94 -9.16
C ALA A 28 -5.80 -4.98 -10.19
N PHE A 29 -6.59 -4.58 -11.19
CA PHE A 29 -7.02 -5.44 -12.30
C PHE A 29 -5.88 -5.76 -13.27
N ASN A 30 -4.96 -4.82 -13.50
CA ASN A 30 -3.75 -5.09 -14.30
C ASN A 30 -2.79 -6.01 -13.56
N GLU A 31 -2.61 -5.83 -12.25
CA GLU A 31 -1.88 -6.76 -11.40
C GLU A 31 -2.57 -8.11 -11.38
N GLU A 32 -3.90 -8.18 -11.29
CA GLU A 32 -4.66 -9.43 -11.31
C GLU A 32 -4.63 -10.12 -12.68
N LYS A 33 -4.54 -9.37 -13.79
CA LYS A 33 -4.29 -9.92 -15.14
C LYS A 33 -2.87 -10.47 -15.28
N CYS A 34 -1.87 -9.71 -14.86
CA CYS A 34 -0.47 -10.18 -14.81
C CYS A 34 -0.35 -11.39 -13.87
N PHE A 35 -1.05 -11.38 -12.75
CA PHE A 35 -1.10 -12.44 -11.77
C PHE A 35 -1.89 -13.65 -12.28
N ARG A 36 -2.98 -13.50 -13.03
CA ARG A 36 -3.66 -14.62 -13.73
C ARG A 36 -2.74 -15.27 -14.76
N LYS A 37 -1.94 -14.47 -15.45
CA LYS A 37 -0.94 -14.96 -16.41
C LYS A 37 0.17 -15.73 -15.68
N ARG A 38 0.70 -15.17 -14.58
CA ARG A 38 1.72 -15.78 -13.73
C ARG A 38 1.20 -17.01 -12.96
N LYS A 39 -0.05 -17.02 -12.51
CA LYS A 39 -0.76 -18.15 -11.89
C LYS A 39 -0.94 -19.30 -12.89
N LYS A 40 -1.22 -19.01 -14.16
CA LYS A 40 -1.25 -20.03 -15.23
C LYS A 40 0.14 -20.62 -15.50
N GLU A 41 1.21 -19.84 -15.33
CA GLU A 41 2.60 -20.31 -15.45
C GLU A 41 3.05 -21.10 -14.20
N LEU A 42 2.66 -20.67 -12.99
CA LEU A 42 2.96 -21.31 -11.70
C LEU A 42 2.12 -22.56 -11.38
N LEU A 43 0.98 -22.75 -12.06
CA LEU A 43 0.16 -23.98 -12.01
C LEU A 43 0.77 -25.13 -12.86
N GLN A 44 2.02 -25.00 -13.30
CA GLN A 44 2.83 -26.16 -13.68
C GLN A 44 3.14 -27.02 -12.44
N PRO A 45 3.22 -28.36 -12.57
CA PRO A 45 2.95 -29.30 -11.48
C PRO A 45 4.16 -29.53 -10.53
N SER A 46 4.84 -28.47 -10.07
CA SER A 46 6.05 -28.60 -9.25
C SER A 46 6.02 -27.89 -7.89
N VAL A 47 5.00 -27.10 -7.57
CA VAL A 47 4.92 -26.36 -6.29
C VAL A 47 3.74 -26.84 -5.47
N ASP A 48 4.02 -27.54 -4.36
CA ASP A 48 3.02 -28.07 -3.45
C ASP A 48 2.41 -26.93 -2.61
N LEU A 49 1.25 -26.43 -3.03
CA LEU A 49 0.58 -25.26 -2.45
C LEU A 49 0.17 -25.47 -0.97
N GLY A 50 0.24 -26.71 -0.48
CA GLY A 50 0.03 -27.07 0.93
C GLY A 50 1.11 -26.51 1.86
N ASP A 51 2.33 -26.32 1.36
CA ASP A 51 3.51 -25.94 2.16
C ASP A 51 3.78 -24.42 2.18
N ILE A 52 3.03 -23.63 1.42
CA ILE A 52 3.14 -22.15 1.41
C ILE A 52 2.10 -21.56 2.37
N MET A 53 2.56 -21.03 3.51
CA MET A 53 1.69 -20.36 4.47
C MET A 53 1.39 -18.90 4.08
N TYR A 54 2.37 -18.20 3.48
CA TYR A 54 2.18 -16.84 3.01
C TYR A 54 1.35 -16.80 1.72
N ARG A 55 0.02 -16.72 1.87
CA ARG A 55 -0.96 -16.83 0.78
C ARG A 55 -1.41 -15.50 0.20
N PHE A 56 -0.81 -14.39 0.60
CA PHE A 56 -1.18 -13.06 0.11
C PHE A 56 -1.24 -12.96 -1.42
N PRO A 57 -0.27 -13.47 -2.21
CA PRO A 57 -0.33 -13.35 -3.67
C PRO A 57 -1.57 -14.04 -4.24
N PHE A 58 -1.91 -15.21 -3.70
CA PHE A 58 -2.96 -16.11 -4.19
C PHE A 58 -4.38 -15.78 -3.69
N ALA A 59 -4.49 -14.86 -2.73
CA ALA A 59 -5.76 -14.48 -2.13
C ALA A 59 -6.64 -13.62 -3.08
N SER A 60 -7.95 -13.73 -2.94
CA SER A 60 -8.91 -12.83 -3.62
C SER A 60 -8.76 -11.39 -3.11
N LEU A 61 -9.20 -10.40 -3.89
CA LEU A 61 -9.15 -8.98 -3.49
C LEU A 61 -9.79 -8.70 -2.12
N PRO A 62 -11.03 -9.15 -1.80
CA PRO A 62 -11.58 -8.95 -0.46
C PRO A 62 -10.76 -9.65 0.62
N ALA A 63 -10.19 -10.82 0.31
CA ALA A 63 -9.34 -11.54 1.23
C ALA A 63 -8.02 -10.82 1.52
N LYS A 64 -7.44 -10.11 0.53
CA LYS A 64 -6.29 -9.22 0.69
C LYS A 64 -6.65 -8.02 1.54
N CYS A 65 -7.75 -7.33 1.22
CA CYS A 65 -8.20 -6.12 1.93
C CYS A 65 -8.47 -6.36 3.41
N CYS A 66 -9.12 -7.49 3.75
CA CYS A 66 -9.44 -7.84 5.14
C CYS A 66 -8.36 -8.69 5.82
N PHE A 67 -7.20 -8.89 5.19
CA PHE A 67 -6.12 -9.77 5.69
C PHE A 67 -6.60 -11.17 6.11
N SER A 68 -7.68 -11.67 5.50
CA SER A 68 -8.27 -12.97 5.87
C SER A 68 -7.32 -14.15 5.59
N TRP A 69 -6.37 -13.96 4.67
CA TRP A 69 -5.31 -14.93 4.38
C TRP A 69 -4.37 -15.16 5.58
N LEU A 70 -4.28 -14.22 6.52
CA LEU A 70 -3.47 -14.33 7.74
C LEU A 70 -4.20 -15.08 8.87
N MET A 71 -5.54 -15.08 8.85
CA MET A 71 -6.36 -15.73 9.88
C MET A 71 -6.03 -17.21 10.15
N PRO A 72 -5.77 -18.09 9.15
CA PRO A 72 -5.38 -19.47 9.44
C PRO A 72 -4.05 -19.58 10.20
N LEU A 73 -3.07 -18.71 9.91
CA LEU A 73 -1.80 -18.68 10.64
C LEU A 73 -2.01 -18.19 12.08
N LEU A 74 -2.82 -17.14 12.26
CA LEU A 74 -3.13 -16.61 13.57
C LEU A 74 -3.90 -17.62 14.44
N ARG A 75 -4.82 -18.39 13.84
CA ARG A 75 -5.51 -19.47 14.54
C ARG A 75 -4.55 -20.56 15.00
N ARG A 76 -3.59 -21.00 14.16
CA ARG A 76 -2.55 -21.95 14.59
C ARG A 76 -1.72 -21.39 15.74
N GLY A 77 -1.33 -20.12 15.68
CA GLY A 77 -0.59 -19.46 16.75
C GLY A 77 -1.38 -19.28 18.06
N TYR A 78 -2.72 -19.35 18.01
CA TYR A 78 -3.57 -19.40 19.19
C TYR A 78 -3.56 -20.80 19.82
N ASP A 79 -3.56 -21.84 18.99
CA ASP A 79 -3.60 -23.23 19.44
C ASP A 79 -2.23 -23.72 19.96
N HIS A 80 -1.13 -23.32 19.31
CA HIS A 80 0.23 -23.69 19.69
C HIS A 80 1.26 -22.60 19.36
N ILE A 81 2.41 -22.64 20.05
CA ILE A 81 3.51 -21.70 19.78
C ILE A 81 4.07 -22.00 18.39
N LEU A 82 4.00 -21.03 17.48
CA LEU A 82 4.50 -21.16 16.12
C LEU A 82 5.99 -21.45 16.09
N GLN A 83 6.37 -22.52 15.40
CA GLN A 83 7.76 -22.85 15.10
C GLN A 83 8.09 -22.48 13.64
N LEU A 84 9.37 -22.50 13.27
CA LEU A 84 9.79 -22.09 11.91
C LEU A 84 9.20 -23.02 10.84
N GLU A 85 9.03 -24.30 11.18
CA GLU A 85 8.44 -25.34 10.35
C GLU A 85 6.98 -25.05 10.01
N ASP A 86 6.24 -24.33 10.87
CA ASP A 86 4.83 -23.97 10.65
C ASP A 86 4.63 -22.82 9.65
N LEU A 87 5.67 -22.01 9.41
CA LEU A 87 5.61 -20.86 8.51
C LEU A 87 5.69 -21.28 7.03
N GLY A 88 6.12 -22.51 6.76
CA GLY A 88 6.24 -23.04 5.40
C GLY A 88 7.26 -22.28 4.54
N HIS A 89 7.21 -22.54 3.23
CA HIS A 89 8.11 -21.88 2.28
C HIS A 89 7.58 -20.52 1.82
N LEU A 90 8.51 -19.58 1.61
CA LEU A 90 8.21 -18.27 1.07
C LEU A 90 8.03 -18.38 -0.46
N PRO A 91 7.03 -17.71 -1.07
CA PRO A 91 6.89 -17.70 -2.52
C PRO A 91 8.13 -17.16 -3.22
N ASP A 92 8.42 -17.68 -4.40
CA ASP A 92 9.58 -17.31 -5.21
C ASP A 92 9.73 -15.80 -5.40
N GLU A 93 8.60 -15.09 -5.58
CA GLU A 93 8.59 -13.64 -5.76
C GLU A 93 9.15 -12.88 -4.55
N HIS A 94 9.08 -13.42 -3.34
CA HIS A 94 9.62 -12.79 -2.14
C HIS A 94 10.99 -13.35 -1.73
N LEU A 95 11.52 -14.31 -2.49
CA LEU A 95 12.81 -14.91 -2.21
C LEU A 95 13.94 -13.89 -2.37
N ASN A 96 14.88 -13.88 -1.43
CA ASN A 96 16.00 -12.94 -1.44
C ASN A 96 16.82 -13.00 -2.73
N GLN A 97 16.99 -14.20 -3.31
CA GLN A 97 17.72 -14.37 -4.58
C GLN A 97 17.06 -13.60 -5.72
N GLN A 98 15.74 -13.69 -5.88
CA GLN A 98 15.03 -12.98 -6.94
C GLN A 98 15.09 -11.47 -6.76
N GLN A 99 14.89 -10.99 -5.53
CA GLN A 99 14.96 -9.57 -5.21
C GLN A 99 16.37 -9.00 -5.44
N TYR A 100 17.39 -9.78 -5.06
CA TYR A 100 18.78 -9.45 -5.32
C TYR A 100 19.10 -9.39 -6.82
N GLU A 101 18.71 -10.39 -7.61
CA GLU A 101 18.95 -10.42 -9.05
C GLU A 101 18.27 -9.23 -9.76
N ARG A 102 17.01 -8.95 -9.42
CA ARG A 102 16.25 -7.82 -9.96
C ARG A 102 16.95 -6.48 -9.69
N PHE A 103 17.41 -6.28 -8.45
CA PHE A 103 18.15 -5.07 -8.07
C PHE A 103 19.53 -5.02 -8.75
N ASN A 104 20.26 -6.13 -8.81
CA ASN A 104 21.61 -6.21 -9.35
C ASN A 104 21.66 -5.86 -10.84
N VAL A 105 20.66 -6.26 -11.63
CA VAL A 105 20.56 -5.88 -13.05
C VAL A 105 20.49 -4.36 -13.21
N VAL A 106 19.67 -3.68 -12.40
CA VAL A 106 19.53 -2.22 -12.44
C VAL A 106 20.80 -1.54 -11.94
N PHE A 107 21.41 -2.07 -10.88
CA PHE A 107 22.64 -1.56 -10.29
C PHE A 107 23.83 -1.64 -11.26
N GLU A 108 24.06 -2.78 -11.91
CA GLU A 108 25.16 -2.93 -12.88
C GLU A 108 24.94 -2.04 -14.11
N ALA A 109 23.70 -1.88 -14.58
CA ALA A 109 23.39 -0.97 -15.67
C ALA A 109 23.65 0.51 -15.31
N GLU A 110 23.35 0.92 -14.07
CA GLU A 110 23.66 2.27 -13.59
C GLU A 110 25.17 2.47 -13.39
N LYS A 111 25.86 1.46 -12.84
CA LYS A 111 27.31 1.46 -12.66
C LYS A 111 28.05 1.65 -13.99
N ALA A 112 27.71 0.88 -15.02
CA ALA A 112 28.32 1.00 -16.35
C ALA A 112 28.10 2.40 -16.97
N ARG A 113 26.90 2.96 -16.81
CA ARG A 113 26.58 4.32 -17.29
C ARG A 113 27.37 5.40 -16.55
N LYS A 114 27.61 5.23 -15.26
CA LYS A 114 28.28 6.23 -14.41
C LYS A 114 29.80 6.14 -14.49
N GLU A 115 30.35 4.94 -14.65
CA GLU A 115 31.77 4.72 -14.94
C GLU A 115 32.21 5.43 -16.22
N SER A 116 31.41 5.35 -17.31
CA SER A 116 31.68 6.10 -18.56
C SER A 116 31.73 7.63 -18.39
N ARG A 117 31.17 8.16 -17.29
CA ARG A 117 31.09 9.59 -16.98
C ARG A 117 31.96 9.97 -15.79
N SER A 118 32.81 9.06 -15.29
CA SER A 118 33.63 9.24 -14.08
C SER A 118 32.82 9.74 -12.86
N ARG A 119 31.61 9.21 -12.69
CA ARG A 119 30.72 9.55 -11.56
C ARG A 119 30.45 8.31 -10.71
N ARG A 120 30.19 8.50 -9.42
CA ARG A 120 29.76 7.42 -8.52
C ARG A 120 28.31 7.01 -8.83
N PRO A 121 27.98 5.70 -8.85
CA PRO A 121 26.60 5.24 -8.97
C PRO A 121 25.82 5.59 -7.70
N SER A 122 24.54 5.96 -7.84
CA SER A 122 23.66 6.24 -6.70
C SER A 122 22.73 5.06 -6.43
N LEU A 123 22.86 4.48 -5.24
CA LEU A 123 21.99 3.37 -4.79
C LEU A 123 20.52 3.79 -4.71
N TRP A 124 20.26 5.01 -4.27
CA TRP A 124 18.91 5.58 -4.19
C TRP A 124 18.19 5.62 -5.55
N CYS A 125 18.90 6.00 -6.63
CA CYS A 125 18.32 6.00 -7.97
C CYS A 125 18.04 4.57 -8.46
N CYS A 126 18.94 3.63 -8.18
CA CYS A 126 18.74 2.22 -8.50
C CYS A 126 17.52 1.65 -7.78
N TYR A 127 17.35 1.99 -6.50
CA TYR A 127 16.19 1.62 -5.70
C TYR A 127 14.89 2.12 -6.33
N ILE A 128 14.77 3.44 -6.54
CA ILE A 128 13.56 4.03 -7.12
C ILE A 128 13.26 3.37 -8.47
N LYS A 129 14.26 3.22 -9.33
CA LYS A 129 14.09 2.63 -10.66
C LYS A 129 13.70 1.14 -10.63
N THR A 130 14.03 0.41 -9.57
CA THR A 130 13.68 -1.01 -9.42
C THR A 130 12.23 -1.18 -8.94
N TYR A 131 11.81 -0.35 -7.98
CA TYR A 131 10.55 -0.49 -7.24
C TYR A 131 9.50 0.61 -7.56
N TRP A 132 9.74 1.48 -8.56
CA TRP A 132 8.85 2.61 -8.87
C TRP A 132 7.40 2.20 -9.14
N ARG A 133 7.16 1.03 -9.73
CA ARG A 133 5.80 0.56 -10.05
C ARG A 133 5.00 0.34 -8.79
N THR A 134 5.58 -0.39 -7.83
CA THR A 134 4.92 -0.65 -6.56
C THR A 134 4.82 0.62 -5.70
N ALA A 135 5.85 1.47 -5.75
CA ALA A 135 5.82 2.76 -5.05
C ALA A 135 4.71 3.69 -5.56
N VAL A 136 4.50 3.76 -6.89
CA VAL A 136 3.40 4.54 -7.48
C VAL A 136 2.05 3.95 -7.08
N LEU A 137 1.90 2.62 -7.12
CA LEU A 137 0.67 1.96 -6.70
C LEU A 137 0.34 2.25 -5.22
N GLY A 138 1.33 2.11 -4.33
CA GLY A 138 1.19 2.44 -2.92
C GLY A 138 0.87 3.91 -2.69
N GLY A 139 1.53 4.81 -3.43
CA GLY A 139 1.25 6.24 -3.40
C GLY A 139 -0.20 6.58 -3.78
N LEU A 140 -0.75 5.93 -4.81
CA LEU A 140 -2.15 6.13 -5.20
C LEU A 140 -3.12 5.66 -4.09
N ILE A 141 -2.89 4.49 -3.51
CA ILE A 141 -3.71 3.98 -2.40
C ILE A 141 -3.63 4.92 -1.20
N LYS A 142 -2.44 5.45 -0.90
CA LYS A 142 -2.22 6.40 0.19
C LYS A 142 -2.97 7.70 -0.02
N VAL A 143 -2.90 8.28 -1.22
CA VAL A 143 -3.65 9.50 -1.57
C VAL A 143 -5.16 9.31 -1.39
N VAL A 144 -5.71 8.17 -1.83
CA VAL A 144 -7.13 7.84 -1.60
C VAL A 144 -7.43 7.73 -0.11
N GLY A 145 -6.56 7.07 0.66
CA GLY A 145 -6.68 6.98 2.13
C GLY A 145 -6.63 8.35 2.83
N ASP A 146 -5.82 9.27 2.33
CA ASP A 146 -5.68 10.61 2.89
C ASP A 146 -6.89 11.50 2.54
N ILE A 147 -7.37 11.46 1.30
CA ILE A 147 -8.60 12.17 0.89
C ILE A 147 -9.79 11.69 1.72
N THR A 148 -9.94 10.38 1.89
CA THR A 148 -11.01 9.81 2.72
C THR A 148 -10.83 10.13 4.21
N GLY A 149 -9.58 10.27 4.68
CA GLY A 149 -9.27 10.70 6.04
C GLY A 149 -9.66 12.15 6.34
N LEU A 150 -9.59 13.04 5.35
CA LEU A 150 -10.01 14.44 5.48
C LEU A 150 -11.53 14.59 5.65
N LEU A 151 -12.32 13.59 5.26
CA LEU A 151 -13.78 13.59 5.43
C LEU A 151 -14.20 13.48 6.90
N GLY A 152 -13.32 12.96 7.78
CA GLY A 152 -13.56 12.92 9.23
C GLY A 152 -13.83 14.30 9.84
N PRO A 153 -12.88 15.26 9.83
CA PRO A 153 -13.12 16.60 10.37
C PRO A 153 -14.21 17.38 9.60
N LEU A 154 -14.30 17.21 8.27
CA LEU A 154 -15.36 17.85 7.47
C LEU A 154 -16.76 17.40 7.86
N SER A 155 -16.90 16.16 8.31
CA SER A 155 -18.19 15.61 8.74
C SER A 155 -18.78 16.29 9.97
N ILE A 156 -17.93 16.75 10.89
CA ILE A 156 -18.37 17.41 12.12
C ILE A 156 -19.08 18.72 11.79
N SER A 157 -18.52 19.53 10.88
CA SER A 157 -19.14 20.78 10.44
C SER A 157 -20.50 20.56 9.79
N LEU A 158 -20.64 19.51 8.96
CA LEU A 158 -21.90 19.16 8.31
C LEU A 158 -23.00 18.76 9.32
N ILE A 159 -22.61 18.04 10.38
CA ILE A 159 -23.56 17.64 11.44
C ILE A 159 -23.99 18.86 12.25
N ILE A 160 -23.08 19.79 12.57
CA ILE A 160 -23.39 21.02 13.29
C ILE A 160 -24.37 21.88 12.48
N ASP A 161 -24.09 22.10 11.20
CA ASP A 161 -24.97 22.86 10.29
C ASP A 161 -26.38 22.23 10.24
N TYR A 162 -26.49 20.90 10.19
CA TYR A 162 -27.79 20.23 10.23
C TYR A 162 -28.54 20.49 11.54
N VAL A 163 -27.87 20.36 12.69
CA VAL A 163 -28.50 20.58 14.00
C VAL A 163 -29.01 22.02 14.13
N GLU A 164 -28.27 23.00 13.62
CA GLU A 164 -28.70 24.41 13.61
C GLU A 164 -29.96 24.61 12.75
N THR A 165 -30.04 23.99 11.58
CA THR A 165 -31.22 24.10 10.69
C THR A 165 -32.48 23.44 11.26
N VAL A 166 -32.33 22.35 12.02
CA VAL A 166 -33.46 21.67 12.69
C VAL A 166 -33.92 22.46 13.91
N THR A 167 -33.00 23.11 14.63
CA THR A 167 -33.29 23.85 15.87
C THR A 167 -33.92 25.21 15.59
N ASN A 168 -33.56 25.88 14.49
CA ASN A 168 -34.10 27.20 14.09
C ASN A 168 -34.83 27.14 12.73
N PRO A 169 -36.11 26.72 12.71
CA PRO A 169 -36.87 26.59 11.46
C PRO A 169 -37.25 27.94 10.81
N GLU A 170 -37.12 29.08 11.51
CA GLU A 170 -37.53 30.40 11.02
C GLU A 170 -36.59 30.99 9.94
N THR A 171 -35.34 30.51 9.85
CA THR A 171 -34.36 30.92 8.82
C THR A 171 -34.31 29.97 7.62
N ALA A 172 -35.01 28.82 7.69
CA ALA A 172 -35.00 27.80 6.66
C ALA A 172 -35.91 28.18 5.47
N THR A 173 -35.41 29.03 4.58
CA THR A 173 -36.02 29.34 3.28
C THR A 173 -35.82 28.16 2.32
N THR A 174 -36.47 27.02 2.58
CA THR A 174 -36.56 25.92 1.61
C THR A 174 -38.03 25.75 1.18
N PRO A 175 -38.36 25.96 -0.11
CA PRO A 175 -39.71 25.77 -0.60
C PRO A 175 -40.07 24.28 -0.53
N LYS A 176 -41.15 23.96 0.20
CA LYS A 176 -41.64 22.60 0.51
C LYS A 176 -42.12 21.79 -0.70
N ASP A 177 -42.24 22.39 -1.88
CA ASP A 177 -42.92 21.78 -3.05
C ASP A 177 -41.96 21.32 -4.17
N ARG A 178 -40.68 21.11 -3.86
CA ARG A 178 -39.69 20.63 -4.85
C ARG A 178 -39.37 19.16 -4.63
N TYR A 179 -39.24 18.39 -5.73
CA TYR A 179 -38.70 17.03 -5.67
C TYR A 179 -37.34 17.05 -4.96
N PRO A 180 -37.09 16.11 -4.01
CA PRO A 180 -35.85 16.10 -3.26
C PRO A 180 -34.68 15.98 -4.22
N THR A 181 -33.82 16.99 -4.23
CA THR A 181 -32.57 16.98 -5.01
C THR A 181 -31.49 16.27 -4.20
N TYR A 182 -30.45 15.72 -4.84
CA TYR A 182 -29.33 15.04 -4.15
C TYR A 182 -28.71 15.88 -3.02
N VAL A 183 -28.81 17.21 -3.08
CA VAL A 183 -28.32 18.15 -2.07
C VAL A 183 -29.17 18.11 -0.79
N ASP A 184 -30.49 17.91 -0.90
CA ASP A 184 -31.39 17.83 0.27
C ASP A 184 -31.23 16.50 1.03
N LEU A 185 -30.88 15.43 0.30
CA LEU A 185 -30.55 14.12 0.90
C LEU A 185 -29.24 14.18 1.69
N LEU A 186 -28.25 14.94 1.19
CA LEU A 186 -26.98 15.17 1.90
C LEU A 186 -27.12 16.13 3.08
N ASN A 187 -28.21 16.89 3.18
CA ASN A 187 -28.47 17.69 4.37
C ASN A 187 -29.00 16.84 5.53
N ASN A 188 -29.54 15.64 5.29
CA ASN A 188 -30.04 14.81 6.38
C ASN A 188 -28.89 14.14 7.16
N ALA A 189 -28.71 14.51 8.44
CA ALA A 189 -27.60 13.98 9.24
C ALA A 189 -27.58 12.45 9.39
N TYR A 190 -28.73 11.77 9.31
CA TYR A 190 -28.77 10.30 9.36
C TYR A 190 -28.10 9.69 8.13
N VAL A 191 -28.37 10.24 6.94
CA VAL A 191 -27.76 9.79 5.68
C VAL A 191 -26.26 10.09 5.68
N VAL A 192 -25.89 11.30 6.10
CA VAL A 192 -24.48 11.72 6.23
C VAL A 192 -23.72 10.79 7.18
N SER A 193 -24.30 10.42 8.32
CA SER A 193 -23.69 9.50 9.29
C SER A 193 -23.38 8.12 8.69
N VAL A 194 -24.29 7.56 7.89
CA VAL A 194 -24.08 6.28 7.20
C VAL A 194 -22.97 6.41 6.15
N VAL A 195 -22.93 7.49 5.38
CA VAL A 195 -21.88 7.76 4.39
C VAL A 195 -20.50 7.89 5.04
N ILE A 196 -20.41 8.58 6.18
CA ILE A 196 -19.17 8.72 6.94
C ILE A 196 -18.69 7.36 7.46
N LEU A 197 -19.60 6.54 7.99
CA LEU A 197 -19.26 5.19 8.46
C LEU A 197 -18.61 4.35 7.36
N ILE A 198 -19.20 4.37 6.15
CA ILE A 198 -18.65 3.69 4.98
C ILE A 198 -17.28 4.27 4.61
N THR A 199 -17.16 5.60 4.63
CA THR A 199 -15.91 6.30 4.30
C THR A 199 -14.78 5.94 5.25
N ILE A 200 -15.03 5.88 6.56
CA ILE A 200 -14.04 5.50 7.57
C ILE A 200 -13.59 4.06 7.38
N PHE A 201 -14.52 3.15 7.03
CA PHE A 201 -14.17 1.76 6.74
C PHE A 201 -13.24 1.65 5.53
N ILE A 202 -13.53 2.40 4.46
CA ILE A 202 -12.68 2.48 3.26
C ILE A 202 -11.32 3.07 3.61
N GLN A 203 -11.29 4.19 4.32
CA GLN A 203 -10.05 4.86 4.77
C GLN A 203 -9.16 3.91 5.56
N SER A 204 -9.71 3.23 6.57
CA SER A 204 -8.99 2.25 7.38
C SER A 204 -8.41 1.13 6.51
N THR A 205 -9.23 0.58 5.60
CA THR A 205 -8.80 -0.47 4.69
C THR A 205 -7.67 -0.01 3.76
N CYS A 206 -7.80 1.16 3.13
CA CYS A 206 -6.76 1.72 2.26
C CYS A 206 -5.45 1.99 3.01
N SER A 207 -5.54 2.58 4.21
CA SER A 207 -4.37 2.88 5.05
C SER A 207 -3.63 1.61 5.48
N ASN A 208 -4.37 0.57 5.90
CA ASN A 208 -3.77 -0.71 6.27
C ASN A 208 -3.12 -1.43 5.08
N ASN A 209 -3.76 -1.42 3.91
CA ASN A 209 -3.18 -1.97 2.69
C ASN A 209 -1.91 -1.23 2.26
N PHE A 210 -1.90 0.10 2.36
CA PHE A 210 -0.70 0.91 2.10
C PHE A 210 0.44 0.54 3.05
N ASN A 211 0.17 0.45 4.36
CA ASN A 211 1.19 0.07 5.34
C ASN A 211 1.76 -1.33 5.05
N HIS A 212 0.92 -2.30 4.72
CA HIS A 212 1.38 -3.63 4.32
C HIS A 212 2.27 -3.57 3.08
N LEU A 213 1.87 -2.84 2.04
CA LEU A 213 2.66 -2.68 0.82
C LEU A 213 4.01 -2.00 1.08
N ALA A 214 4.02 -0.93 1.89
CA ALA A 214 5.23 -0.20 2.26
C ALA A 214 6.20 -1.08 3.05
N ILE A 215 5.70 -1.82 4.04
CA ILE A 215 6.52 -2.76 4.84
C ILE A 215 7.10 -3.85 3.94
N MET A 216 6.30 -4.44 3.04
CA MET A 216 6.74 -5.50 2.14
C MET A 216 7.86 -5.04 1.20
N GLU A 217 7.70 -3.88 0.56
CA GLU A 217 8.73 -3.31 -0.32
C GLU A 217 10.00 -2.95 0.49
N GLY A 218 9.84 -2.42 1.71
CA GLY A 218 10.96 -2.16 2.61
C GLY A 218 11.75 -3.42 2.97
N VAL A 219 11.06 -4.55 3.21
CA VAL A 219 11.70 -5.85 3.43
C VAL A 219 12.48 -6.31 2.19
N HIS A 220 11.91 -6.21 0.98
CA HIS A 220 12.61 -6.59 -0.25
C HIS A 220 13.90 -5.83 -0.45
N VAL A 221 13.88 -4.55 -0.08
CA VAL A 221 15.02 -3.65 -0.25
C VAL A 221 16.10 -3.95 0.78
N ARG A 222 15.71 -4.13 2.04
CA ARG A 222 16.63 -4.59 3.08
C ARG A 222 17.30 -5.90 2.67
N SER A 223 16.53 -6.88 2.22
CA SER A 223 17.05 -8.17 1.77
C SER A 223 18.03 -8.02 0.59
N ALA A 224 17.67 -7.25 -0.43
CA ALA A 224 18.53 -7.03 -1.59
C ALA A 224 19.84 -6.32 -1.21
N LEU A 225 19.79 -5.30 -0.34
CA LEU A 225 20.96 -4.59 0.16
C LEU A 225 21.85 -5.51 1.00
N GLN A 226 21.27 -6.32 1.88
CA GLN A 226 22.00 -7.31 2.67
C GLN A 226 22.75 -8.30 1.79
N SER A 227 22.08 -8.86 0.77
CA SER A 227 22.72 -9.77 -0.20
C SER A 227 23.82 -9.08 -1.00
N LEU A 228 23.64 -7.80 -1.37
CA LEU A 228 24.66 -7.02 -2.08
C LEU A 228 25.91 -6.78 -1.23
N VAL A 229 25.73 -6.33 0.02
CA VAL A 229 26.84 -6.06 0.94
C VAL A 229 27.57 -7.36 1.28
N TYR A 230 26.82 -8.45 1.54
CA TYR A 230 27.38 -9.77 1.77
C TYR A 230 28.22 -10.27 0.60
N ARG A 231 27.71 -10.16 -0.64
CA ARG A 231 28.50 -10.55 -1.83
C ARG A 231 29.75 -9.69 -1.98
N LYS A 232 29.65 -8.39 -1.66
CA LYS A 232 30.80 -7.49 -1.73
C LYS A 232 31.84 -7.80 -0.66
N SER A 233 31.44 -8.18 0.55
CA SER A 233 32.37 -8.55 1.63
C SER A 233 33.12 -9.84 1.34
N LEU A 234 32.54 -10.77 0.57
CA LEU A 234 33.25 -11.98 0.13
C LEU A 234 34.39 -11.71 -0.86
N CYS A 235 34.39 -10.55 -1.52
CA CYS A 235 35.41 -10.18 -2.51
C CYS A 235 36.38 -9.11 -2.01
N ILE A 236 36.28 -8.67 -0.75
CA ILE A 236 37.11 -7.61 -0.20
C ILE A 236 38.38 -8.20 0.43
N SER A 237 39.50 -7.48 0.35
CA SER A 237 40.76 -7.88 0.97
C SER A 237 40.68 -7.81 2.50
N SER A 238 41.57 -8.52 3.20
CA SER A 238 41.57 -8.74 4.65
C SER A 238 41.72 -7.49 5.54
N ASP A 239 41.86 -6.30 4.97
CA ASP A 239 42.13 -5.02 5.66
C ASP A 239 40.86 -4.24 6.03
N VAL A 240 39.69 -4.89 5.96
CA VAL A 240 38.41 -4.24 6.26
C VAL A 240 37.90 -4.67 7.62
N ASP A 241 37.50 -3.70 8.43
CA ASP A 241 36.88 -3.95 9.73
C ASP A 241 35.56 -4.70 9.58
N ILE A 242 35.52 -5.92 10.12
CA ILE A 242 34.35 -6.79 10.11
C ILE A 242 33.20 -6.13 10.88
N GLY A 243 33.50 -5.36 11.94
CA GLY A 243 32.50 -4.65 12.73
C GLY A 243 31.72 -3.64 11.88
N SER A 244 32.43 -2.83 11.10
CA SER A 244 31.84 -1.89 10.14
C SER A 244 30.98 -2.59 9.09
N VAL A 245 31.43 -3.71 8.51
CA VAL A 245 30.64 -4.47 7.52
C VAL A 245 29.35 -5.02 8.13
N VAL A 246 29.42 -5.57 9.34
CA VAL A 246 28.23 -6.08 10.06
C VAL A 246 27.27 -4.93 10.38
N ASN A 247 27.77 -3.75 10.76
CA ASN A 247 26.95 -2.57 10.98
C ASN A 247 26.22 -2.13 9.70
N HIS A 248 26.92 -2.09 8.56
CA HIS A 248 26.32 -1.77 7.27
C HIS A 248 25.24 -2.79 6.84
N MET A 249 25.46 -4.08 7.10
CA MET A 249 24.48 -5.13 6.77
C MET A 249 23.25 -5.13 7.70
N SER A 250 23.42 -4.75 8.96
CA SER A 250 22.35 -4.85 9.95
C SER A 250 21.62 -3.52 10.13
N VAL A 251 22.32 -2.51 10.65
CA VAL A 251 21.74 -1.23 11.07
C VAL A 251 21.38 -0.37 9.87
N ASP A 252 22.30 -0.20 8.92
CA ASP A 252 22.06 0.69 7.79
C ASP A 252 20.98 0.14 6.85
N ALA A 253 21.02 -1.17 6.57
CA ALA A 253 19.98 -1.84 5.78
C ALA A 253 18.60 -1.76 6.47
N PHE A 254 18.56 -1.82 7.81
CA PHE A 254 17.31 -1.67 8.56
C PHE A 254 16.79 -0.22 8.53
N ASN A 255 17.68 0.77 8.68
CA ASN A 255 17.30 2.18 8.59
C ASN A 255 16.74 2.53 7.21
N VAL A 256 17.28 1.94 6.13
CA VAL A 256 16.77 2.15 4.76
C VAL A 256 15.38 1.55 4.57
N MET A 257 15.02 0.48 5.27
CA MET A 257 13.67 -0.09 5.23
C MET A 257 12.61 0.83 5.86
N LEU A 258 13.01 1.68 6.81
CA LEU A 258 12.10 2.57 7.55
C LEU A 258 11.90 3.95 6.90
N LEU A 259 12.61 4.25 5.82
CA LEU A 259 12.53 5.51 5.06
C LEU A 259 11.46 5.46 3.97
#